data_AF-A0A5E4LCP4-F1
#
_entry.id   AF-A0A5E4LCP4-F1
#
_cell.length_a   1.000
_cell.length_b   1.000
_cell.length_c   1.000
_cell.angle_alpha   90.00
_cell.angle_beta   90.00
_cell.angle_gamma   90.00
#
_symmetry.space_group_name_H-M   'P 1'
#
loop_
_entity.id
_entity.type
_entity.pdbx_description
1 polymer ?
#
loop_
_entity_poly.entity_id
_entity_poly.type
_entity_poly.pdbx_seq_one_letter_code
_entity_poly.pdbx_strand_id
1 'polypeptide(L)'
;MCANEESWQLQSGVEYLITYGWSITMIVIVLGMLYELSFFIYPQIRDTCVGVTGFSCSSQILFSNGTLTFRMGQGISSRITVLAVGCSPTMFPPESWTNVSNVGVPSGGVVNLAAGCIPNARNPVGTQFSGTLWMNYSKDSAASRETSKIANLDVRVSASSLSFKSNSSA
;
A
#
# COMPACT_ATOMS: atom_id res chain seq x y z
N MET A 1 -29.71 56.35 -50.88
CA MET A 1 -28.32 55.84 -50.88
C MET A 1 -27.91 55.77 -49.41
N CYS A 2 -28.06 54.61 -48.79
CA CYS A 2 -27.75 54.42 -47.36
C CYS A 2 -26.28 54.03 -47.21
N ALA A 3 -25.57 54.81 -46.41
CA ALA A 3 -24.14 54.71 -46.18
C ALA A 3 -23.87 53.73 -45.03
N ASN A 4 -23.28 52.57 -45.36
CA ASN A 4 -22.30 51.79 -44.57
C ASN A 4 -22.17 52.08 -43.05
N GLU A 5 -22.96 51.37 -42.23
CA GLU A 5 -22.98 51.45 -40.76
C GLU A 5 -22.36 50.22 -40.05
N GLU A 6 -21.35 49.53 -40.62
CA GLU A 6 -20.80 48.29 -40.01
C GLU A 6 -19.36 48.37 -39.46
N SER A 7 -18.67 49.52 -39.49
CA SER A 7 -17.26 49.60 -39.07
C SER A 7 -17.03 49.89 -37.57
N TRP A 8 -18.04 50.40 -36.86
CA TRP A 8 -17.88 50.86 -35.47
C TRP A 8 -18.09 49.77 -34.40
N GLN A 9 -18.75 48.66 -34.76
CA GLN A 9 -19.05 47.55 -33.84
C GLN A 9 -17.91 46.54 -33.72
N LEU A 10 -17.07 46.42 -34.76
CA LEU A 10 -15.96 45.47 -34.80
C LEU A 10 -14.69 46.04 -34.14
N GLN A 11 -14.57 47.36 -34.01
CA GLN A 11 -13.42 48.02 -33.41
C GLN A 11 -13.51 48.10 -31.87
N SER A 12 -14.74 48.10 -31.33
CA SER A 12 -14.98 48.07 -29.87
C SER A 12 -14.92 46.67 -29.29
N GLY A 13 -15.31 45.63 -30.04
CA GLY A 13 -15.24 44.23 -29.60
C GLY A 13 -13.82 43.68 -29.47
N VAL A 14 -12.88 44.15 -30.31
CA VAL A 14 -11.46 43.73 -30.25
C VAL A 14 -10.67 44.41 -29.14
N GLU A 15 -11.06 45.61 -28.70
CA GLU A 15 -10.41 46.31 -27.58
C GLU A 15 -10.64 45.60 -26.23
N TYR A 16 -11.79 44.94 -26.09
CA TYR A 16 -12.03 44.05 -24.94
C TYR A 16 -11.28 42.72 -25.08
N LEU A 17 -11.13 42.16 -26.29
CA LEU A 17 -10.41 40.91 -26.47
C LEU A 17 -8.90 41.03 -26.13
N ILE A 18 -8.29 42.20 -26.36
CA ILE A 18 -6.87 42.43 -26.03
C ILE A 18 -6.60 42.66 -24.54
N THR A 19 -7.54 43.26 -23.80
CA THR A 19 -7.40 43.47 -22.35
C THR A 19 -7.62 42.19 -21.56
N TYR A 20 -8.53 41.33 -22.02
CA TYR A 20 -8.65 39.96 -21.52
C TYR A 20 -7.56 39.02 -22.06
N GLY A 21 -6.78 39.41 -23.07
CA GLY A 21 -5.68 38.60 -23.61
C GLY A 21 -4.62 38.23 -22.57
N TRP A 22 -4.33 39.14 -21.63
CA TRP A 22 -3.44 38.84 -20.50
C TRP A 22 -4.07 37.83 -19.54
N SER A 23 -5.37 37.92 -19.31
CA SER A 23 -6.09 36.98 -18.43
C SER A 23 -6.12 35.56 -19.01
N ILE A 24 -6.34 35.44 -20.32
CA ILE A 24 -6.33 34.15 -21.03
C ILE A 24 -4.93 33.54 -20.99
N THR A 25 -3.88 34.35 -21.13
CA THR A 25 -2.49 33.90 -21.02
C THR A 25 -2.20 33.33 -19.62
N MET A 26 -2.65 34.01 -18.56
CA MET A 26 -2.48 33.53 -17.19
C MET A 26 -3.24 32.22 -16.93
N ILE A 27 -4.44 32.05 -17.49
CA ILE A 27 -5.20 30.78 -17.38
C ILE A 27 -4.43 29.64 -18.04
N VAL A 28 -3.86 29.84 -19.23
CA VAL A 28 -3.07 28.81 -19.92
C VAL A 28 -1.82 28.44 -19.13
N ILE A 29 -1.14 29.42 -18.53
CA ILE A 29 0.04 29.18 -17.68
C ILE A 29 -0.35 28.35 -16.45
N VAL A 30 -1.43 28.72 -15.75
CA VAL A 30 -1.90 28.00 -14.57
C VAL A 30 -2.33 26.58 -14.93
N LEU A 31 -3.04 26.38 -16.04
CA LEU A 31 -3.40 25.05 -16.53
C LEU A 31 -2.18 24.22 -16.91
N GLY A 32 -1.15 24.83 -17.52
CA GLY A 32 0.12 24.15 -17.80
C GLY A 32 0.84 23.70 -16.54
N MET A 33 0.90 24.56 -15.51
CA MET A 33 1.47 24.19 -14.21
C MET A 33 0.66 23.08 -13.53
N LEU A 34 -0.67 23.17 -13.57
CA LEU A 34 -1.55 22.15 -13.01
C LEU A 34 -1.47 20.83 -13.77
N TYR A 35 -1.22 20.85 -15.08
CA TYR A 35 -1.04 19.63 -15.88
C TYR A 35 0.22 18.86 -15.46
N GLU A 36 1.34 19.56 -15.29
CA GLU A 36 2.58 18.96 -14.77
C GLU A 36 2.37 18.44 -13.33
N LEU A 37 1.73 19.22 -12.45
CA LEU A 37 1.44 18.78 -11.08
C LEU A 37 0.48 17.58 -11.01
N SER A 38 -0.49 17.49 -11.92
CA SER A 38 -1.46 16.39 -11.96
C SER A 38 -0.81 15.07 -12.34
N PHE A 39 0.25 15.09 -13.16
CA PHE A 39 1.04 13.89 -13.48
C PHE A 39 1.91 13.43 -12.30
N PHE A 40 2.25 14.31 -11.34
CA PHE A 40 2.99 13.91 -10.13
C PHE A 40 2.12 13.21 -9.06
N ILE A 41 0.81 13.13 -9.26
CA ILE A 41 -0.10 12.33 -8.42
C ILE A 41 -0.23 10.90 -8.98
N TYR A 42 0.85 10.30 -9.49
CA TYR A 42 0.88 8.85 -9.41
C TYR A 42 0.93 8.50 -7.93
N PRO A 43 0.01 7.66 -7.41
CA PRO A 43 0.21 7.09 -6.10
C PRO A 43 1.57 6.41 -6.17
N GLN A 44 2.55 6.98 -5.47
CA GLN A 44 3.77 6.25 -5.14
C GLN A 44 3.23 5.06 -4.36
N ILE A 45 3.04 3.93 -5.04
CA ILE A 45 2.57 2.68 -4.45
C ILE A 45 3.71 2.28 -3.52
N ARG A 46 3.69 2.85 -2.32
CA ARG A 46 4.58 2.49 -1.23
C ARG A 46 4.05 1.17 -0.76
N ASP A 47 4.97 0.23 -0.57
CA ASP A 47 4.62 -0.98 0.16
C ASP A 47 4.11 -0.50 1.53
N THR A 48 2.82 -0.72 1.81
CA THR A 48 2.21 -0.37 3.09
C THR A 48 1.73 -1.63 3.78
N CYS A 49 2.01 -1.69 5.09
CA CYS A 49 1.45 -2.70 5.97
C CYS A 49 0.86 -1.98 7.18
N VAL A 50 -0.45 -1.77 7.16
CA VAL A 50 -1.14 -1.02 8.21
C VAL A 50 -1.60 -2.01 9.27
N GLY A 51 -0.87 -2.06 10.38
CA GLY A 51 -1.21 -2.89 11.55
C GLY A 51 -2.53 -2.47 12.18
N VAL A 52 -3.30 -3.44 12.68
CA VAL A 52 -4.47 -3.17 13.52
C VAL A 52 -4.04 -2.87 14.96
N THR A 53 -4.94 -2.34 15.78
CA THR A 53 -4.66 -2.01 17.18
C THR A 53 -4.03 -3.19 17.94
N GLY A 54 -2.87 -2.97 18.56
CA GLY A 54 -2.12 -4.00 19.29
C GLY A 54 -1.06 -4.74 18.46
N PHE A 55 -1.03 -4.53 17.13
CA PHE A 55 -0.02 -5.10 16.24
C PHE A 55 0.57 -4.04 15.32
N SER A 56 1.85 -4.22 14.98
CA SER A 56 2.59 -3.37 14.04
C SER A 56 3.22 -4.26 12.98
N CYS A 57 3.33 -3.72 11.78
CA CYS A 57 3.89 -4.43 10.63
C CYS A 57 4.85 -3.51 9.88
N SER A 58 5.99 -4.04 9.46
CA SER A 58 7.01 -3.30 8.71
C SER A 58 7.82 -4.26 7.83
N SER A 59 8.62 -3.71 6.91
CA SER A 59 9.57 -4.47 6.08
C SER A 59 8.92 -5.65 5.31
N GLN A 60 7.72 -5.41 4.77
CA GLN A 60 7.01 -6.41 3.99
C GLN A 60 7.63 -6.57 2.58
N ILE A 61 7.94 -7.80 2.21
CA ILE A 61 8.48 -8.17 0.89
C ILE A 61 7.70 -9.39 0.41
N LEU A 62 6.95 -9.22 -0.68
CA LEU A 62 6.26 -10.31 -1.35
C LEU A 62 7.14 -10.85 -2.47
N PHE A 63 7.54 -12.10 -2.38
CA PHE A 63 8.33 -12.75 -3.41
C PHE A 63 7.43 -13.32 -4.51
N SER A 64 7.96 -13.41 -5.73
CA SER A 64 7.31 -14.03 -6.89
C SER A 64 6.93 -15.51 -6.70
N ASN A 65 7.48 -16.18 -5.67
CA ASN A 65 7.11 -17.53 -5.27
C ASN A 65 5.84 -17.59 -4.39
N GLY A 66 5.22 -16.45 -4.07
CA GLY A 66 4.04 -16.35 -3.21
C GLY A 66 4.35 -16.32 -1.70
N THR A 67 5.61 -16.18 -1.32
CA THR A 67 5.99 -16.00 0.10
C THR A 67 6.05 -14.51 0.42
N LEU A 68 5.27 -14.07 1.41
CA LEU A 68 5.35 -12.75 2.01
C LEU A 68 6.19 -12.84 3.28
N THR A 69 7.34 -12.17 3.28
CA THR A 69 8.09 -11.92 4.52
C THR A 69 7.72 -10.57 5.09
N PHE A 70 7.52 -10.49 6.39
CA PHE A 70 7.18 -9.25 7.07
C PHE A 70 7.70 -9.27 8.50
N ARG A 71 7.93 -8.08 9.04
CA ARG A 71 8.35 -7.88 10.43
C ARG A 71 7.14 -7.45 11.25
N MET A 72 6.72 -8.31 12.17
CA MET A 72 5.59 -8.09 13.05
C MET A 72 6.07 -7.70 14.44
N GLY A 73 5.57 -6.60 14.98
CA GLY A 73 5.73 -6.23 16.38
C GLY A 73 4.40 -6.31 17.11
N GLN A 74 4.40 -6.78 18.35
CA GLN A 74 3.20 -6.75 19.19
C GLN A 74 3.28 -5.66 20.27
N GLY A 75 2.15 -5.00 20.50
CA GLY A 75 1.97 -4.00 21.56
C GLY A 75 1.02 -4.48 22.67
N ILE A 76 0.60 -5.74 22.67
CA ILE A 76 -0.27 -6.31 23.70
C ILE A 76 0.54 -6.52 24.99
N SER A 77 -0.08 -6.35 26.16
CA SER A 77 0.58 -6.45 27.48
C SER A 77 1.10 -7.85 27.82
N SER A 78 0.57 -8.90 27.19
CA SER A 78 0.95 -10.30 27.46
C SER A 78 1.83 -10.88 26.35
N ARG A 79 2.67 -11.88 26.68
CA ARG A 79 3.42 -12.66 25.68
C ARG A 79 2.45 -13.45 24.80
N ILE A 80 2.65 -13.42 23.49
CA ILE A 80 1.89 -14.25 22.55
C ILE A 80 2.78 -15.32 21.95
N THR A 81 2.21 -16.46 21.60
CA THR A 81 2.87 -17.49 20.80
C THR A 81 2.19 -17.57 19.45
N VAL A 82 2.93 -17.23 18.39
CA VAL A 82 2.44 -17.29 17.01
C VAL A 82 2.52 -18.74 16.53
N LEU A 83 1.37 -19.31 16.19
CA LEU A 83 1.22 -20.70 15.76
C LEU A 83 1.18 -20.81 14.23
N ALA A 84 0.46 -19.88 13.60
CA ALA A 84 0.34 -19.85 12.15
C ALA A 84 0.06 -18.43 11.66
N VAL A 85 0.46 -18.16 10.43
CA VAL A 85 0.17 -16.91 9.73
C VAL A 85 -0.44 -17.22 8.39
N GLY A 86 -1.33 -16.36 7.93
CA GLY A 86 -2.04 -16.54 6.69
C GLY A 86 -2.31 -15.20 6.03
N CYS A 87 -2.43 -15.25 4.72
CA CYS A 87 -2.63 -14.07 3.89
C CYS A 87 -3.83 -14.30 3.01
N SER A 88 -4.74 -13.34 2.98
CA SER A 88 -6.00 -13.42 2.24
C SER A 88 -6.10 -12.23 1.29
N PRO A 89 -6.49 -12.41 0.02
CA PRO A 89 -6.79 -11.28 -0.86
C PRO A 89 -8.11 -10.59 -0.46
N THR A 90 -8.88 -11.16 0.47
CA THR A 90 -10.15 -10.60 0.94
C THR A 90 -10.03 -10.07 2.36
N MET A 91 -11.12 -9.52 2.89
CA MET A 91 -11.24 -9.10 4.28
C MET A 91 -11.48 -10.25 5.27
N PHE A 92 -11.55 -11.49 4.81
CA PHE A 92 -11.85 -12.68 5.61
C PHE A 92 -10.58 -13.48 5.92
N PRO A 93 -10.56 -14.26 7.01
CA PRO A 93 -9.45 -15.14 7.33
C PRO A 93 -9.20 -16.14 6.19
N PRO A 94 -7.92 -16.45 5.90
CA PRO A 94 -7.56 -17.36 4.83
C PRO A 94 -7.91 -18.81 5.21
N GLU A 95 -8.26 -19.60 4.19
CA GLU A 95 -8.47 -21.05 4.35
C GLU A 95 -7.14 -21.81 4.49
N SER A 96 -6.07 -21.25 3.91
CA SER A 96 -4.71 -21.82 3.99
C SER A 96 -3.85 -21.04 5.00
N TRP A 97 -3.13 -21.80 5.83
CA TRP A 97 -2.30 -21.28 6.90
C TRP A 97 -0.87 -21.78 6.75
N THR A 98 0.09 -20.88 6.91
CA THR A 98 1.51 -21.23 7.02
C THR A 98 1.83 -21.44 8.49
N ASN A 99 2.16 -22.68 8.85
CA ASN A 99 2.56 -23.00 10.21
C ASN A 99 3.91 -22.35 10.52
N VAL A 100 3.97 -21.59 11.60
CA VAL A 100 5.22 -21.01 12.10
C VAL A 100 5.56 -21.81 13.35
N SER A 101 6.82 -22.21 13.52
CA SER A 101 7.30 -23.09 14.60
C SER A 101 7.18 -22.46 16.01
N ASN A 102 5.94 -22.18 16.45
CA ASN A 102 5.54 -21.67 17.76
C ASN A 102 6.48 -20.59 18.31
N VAL A 103 6.51 -19.43 17.65
CA VAL A 103 7.42 -18.35 18.04
C VAL A 103 6.76 -17.50 19.12
N GLY A 104 7.35 -17.53 20.32
CA GLY A 104 6.89 -16.72 21.45
C GLY A 104 7.43 -15.30 21.39
N VAL A 105 6.55 -14.32 21.18
CA VAL A 105 6.88 -12.89 21.08
C VAL A 105 6.51 -12.19 22.40
N PRO A 106 7.46 -11.56 23.11
CA PRO A 106 7.16 -10.79 24.33
C PRO A 106 6.38 -9.51 24.02
N SER A 107 5.82 -8.86 25.05
CA SER A 107 5.20 -7.53 24.89
C SER A 107 6.23 -6.51 24.38
N GLY A 108 5.88 -5.72 23.36
CA GLY A 108 6.82 -4.81 22.68
C GLY A 108 7.85 -5.52 21.80
N GLY A 109 7.83 -6.85 21.74
CA GLY A 109 8.74 -7.66 20.95
C GLY A 109 8.45 -7.56 19.46
N VAL A 110 9.48 -7.80 18.65
CA VAL A 110 9.39 -7.80 17.19
C VAL A 110 9.98 -9.09 16.64
N VAL A 111 9.30 -9.71 15.67
CA VAL A 111 9.67 -10.97 15.04
C VAL A 111 9.53 -10.87 13.53
N ASN A 112 10.41 -11.56 12.79
CA ASN A 112 10.28 -11.72 11.35
C ASN A 112 9.50 -13.01 11.07
N LEU A 113 8.42 -12.89 10.30
CA LEU A 113 7.54 -13.99 9.95
C LEU A 113 7.42 -14.10 8.43
N ALA A 114 7.09 -15.30 7.97
CA ALA A 114 6.82 -15.58 6.57
C ALA A 114 5.44 -16.22 6.45
N ALA A 115 4.58 -15.65 5.61
CA ALA A 115 3.28 -16.18 5.27
C ALA A 115 3.23 -16.53 3.78
N GLY A 116 2.61 -17.66 3.44
CA GLY A 116 2.19 -17.95 2.09
C GLY A 116 1.00 -17.05 1.71
N CYS A 117 1.24 -16.08 0.84
CA CYS A 117 0.19 -15.35 0.12
C CYS A 117 0.01 -16.05 -1.23
N ILE A 118 -1.04 -16.86 -1.37
CA ILE A 118 -1.37 -17.49 -2.64
C ILE A 118 -2.61 -16.80 -3.23
N PRO A 119 -2.46 -15.69 -3.96
CA PRO A 119 -3.39 -15.36 -5.02
C PRO A 119 -2.89 -16.11 -6.26
N ASN A 120 -3.34 -17.34 -6.49
CA ASN A 120 -3.15 -18.09 -7.75
C ASN A 120 -1.87 -17.76 -8.56
N ALA A 121 -0.81 -18.54 -8.36
CA ALA A 121 0.30 -18.77 -9.31
C ALA A 121 1.06 -17.53 -9.86
N ARG A 122 2.36 -17.42 -9.49
CA ARG A 122 3.39 -16.65 -10.22
C ARG A 122 2.92 -15.26 -10.68
N ASN A 123 2.76 -14.34 -9.74
CA ASN A 123 2.66 -12.95 -10.11
C ASN A 123 3.99 -12.49 -10.77
N PRO A 124 3.94 -11.86 -11.95
CA PRO A 124 5.13 -11.27 -12.53
C PRO A 124 5.68 -10.19 -11.59
N VAL A 125 7.01 -10.09 -11.53
CA VAL A 125 7.68 -9.09 -10.71
C VAL A 125 7.18 -7.70 -11.10
N GLY A 126 6.85 -6.88 -10.11
CA GLY A 126 6.32 -5.53 -10.29
C GLY A 126 4.81 -5.40 -10.23
N THR A 127 4.03 -6.50 -10.17
CA THR A 127 2.58 -6.39 -9.94
C THR A 127 2.27 -6.04 -8.49
N GLN A 128 1.15 -5.34 -8.28
CA GLN A 128 0.65 -4.99 -6.96
C GLN A 128 -0.21 -6.14 -6.40
N PHE A 129 -0.06 -6.42 -5.12
CA PHE A 129 -0.89 -7.31 -4.34
C PHE A 129 -1.50 -6.54 -3.18
N SER A 130 -2.83 -6.58 -3.06
CA SER A 130 -3.57 -5.99 -1.95
C SER A 130 -4.36 -7.07 -1.23
N GLY A 131 -4.34 -7.07 0.10
CA GLY A 131 -4.99 -8.09 0.91
C GLY A 131 -4.93 -7.81 2.40
N THR A 132 -5.30 -8.81 3.19
CA THR A 132 -5.23 -8.77 4.65
C THR A 132 -4.36 -9.91 5.18
N LEU A 133 -3.65 -9.59 6.26
CA LEU A 133 -2.80 -10.52 6.98
C LEU A 133 -3.50 -10.98 8.25
N TRP A 134 -3.48 -12.28 8.49
CA TRP A 134 -4.09 -12.93 9.63
C TRP A 134 -3.06 -13.79 10.36
N MET A 135 -3.20 -13.90 11.68
CA MET A 135 -2.45 -14.89 12.45
C MET A 135 -3.35 -15.65 13.40
N ASN A 136 -2.90 -16.86 13.68
CA ASN A 136 -3.35 -17.67 14.78
C ASN A 136 -2.29 -17.61 15.89
N TYR A 137 -2.68 -17.15 17.06
CA TYR A 137 -1.80 -17.00 18.21
C TYR A 137 -2.47 -17.48 19.50
N SER A 138 -1.66 -17.86 20.49
CA SER A 138 -2.11 -18.17 21.85
C SER A 138 -1.54 -17.17 22.83
N LYS A 139 -2.36 -16.65 23.74
CA LYS A 139 -1.96 -15.72 24.81
C LYS A 139 -1.46 -16.43 26.07
N ASP A 140 -1.87 -17.68 26.26
CA ASP A 140 -1.49 -18.52 27.38
C ASP A 140 -0.89 -19.84 26.86
N SER A 141 -0.08 -20.51 27.68
CA SER A 141 0.39 -21.88 27.40
C SER A 141 -0.74 -22.91 27.31
N ALA A 142 -1.98 -22.50 27.61
CA ALA A 142 -3.19 -23.28 27.37
C ALA A 142 -3.64 -23.12 25.90
N ALA A 143 -4.13 -24.21 25.31
CA ALA A 143 -4.40 -24.42 23.89
C ALA A 143 -5.47 -23.51 23.21
N SER A 144 -5.77 -22.33 23.76
CA SER A 144 -6.72 -21.39 23.17
C SER A 144 -6.12 -20.68 21.97
N ARG A 145 -6.57 -21.08 20.79
CA ARG A 145 -6.16 -20.53 19.50
C ARG A 145 -7.04 -19.35 19.14
N GLU A 146 -6.48 -18.15 19.19
CA GLU A 146 -7.16 -16.95 18.72
C GLU A 146 -6.71 -16.62 17.30
N THR A 147 -7.68 -16.46 16.41
CA THR A 147 -7.44 -15.93 15.07
C THR A 147 -7.75 -14.45 15.05
N SER A 148 -6.78 -13.62 14.69
CA SER A 148 -6.99 -12.18 14.54
C SER A 148 -6.34 -11.65 13.27
N LYS A 149 -6.94 -10.59 12.75
CA LYS A 149 -6.38 -9.79 11.67
C LYS A 149 -5.21 -9.00 12.25
N ILE A 150 -4.08 -8.97 11.54
CA ILE A 150 -2.86 -8.30 11.96
C ILE A 150 -2.70 -6.98 11.23
N ALA A 151 -2.93 -6.98 9.91
CA ALA A 151 -2.67 -5.82 9.07
C ALA A 151 -3.43 -5.86 7.75
N ASN A 152 -3.60 -4.68 7.13
CA ASN A 152 -3.88 -4.54 5.71
C ASN A 152 -2.55 -4.45 4.95
N LEU A 153 -2.47 -5.12 3.80
CA LEU A 153 -1.30 -5.20 2.95
C LEU A 153 -1.58 -4.53 1.61
N ASP A 154 -0.64 -3.72 1.16
CA ASP A 154 -0.53 -3.26 -0.22
C ASP A 154 0.96 -3.29 -0.59
N VAL A 155 1.37 -4.25 -1.41
CA VAL A 155 2.78 -4.54 -1.69
C VAL A 155 3.04 -4.90 -3.14
N ARG A 156 4.23 -4.57 -3.65
CA ARG A 156 4.69 -5.01 -4.97
C ARG A 156 5.42 -6.35 -4.89
N VAL A 157 5.18 -7.18 -5.90
CA VAL A 157 5.86 -8.47 -6.03
C VAL A 157 7.31 -8.23 -6.46
N SER A 158 8.23 -8.69 -5.62
CA SER A 158 9.67 -8.61 -5.83
C SER A 158 10.23 -9.91 -6.40
N ALA A 159 11.32 -9.81 -7.16
CA ALA A 159 12.06 -10.97 -7.62
C ALA A 159 12.58 -11.76 -6.42
N SER A 160 12.42 -13.08 -6.47
CA SER A 160 12.97 -13.99 -5.46
C SER A 160 14.50 -14.07 -5.57
N SER A 161 15.23 -13.15 -4.93
CA SER A 161 16.64 -13.35 -4.60
C SER A 161 16.73 -13.77 -3.12
N LEU A 162 16.94 -15.07 -2.87
CA LEU A 162 17.18 -15.64 -1.56
C LEU A 162 18.36 -14.93 -0.86
N SER A 163 18.12 -14.28 0.28
CA SER A 163 19.15 -14.10 1.30
C SER A 163 18.51 -13.98 2.69
N PHE A 164 18.17 -15.14 3.28
CA PHE A 164 17.97 -15.23 4.71
C PHE A 164 19.34 -15.25 5.39
N LYS A 165 19.81 -14.10 5.90
CA LYS A 165 20.81 -14.09 6.98
C LYS A 165 20.08 -14.48 8.27
N SER A 166 20.11 -15.76 8.60
CA SER A 166 19.86 -16.24 9.96
C SER A 166 20.95 -15.65 10.86
N ASN A 167 20.61 -14.64 11.67
CA ASN A 167 21.52 -14.13 12.68
C ASN A 167 21.44 -15.08 13.89
N SER A 168 22.20 -16.17 13.82
CA SER A 168 22.48 -17.03 14.97
C SER A 168 23.59 -16.35 15.78
N SER A 169 23.21 -15.56 16.79
CA SER A 169 24.15 -15.10 17.80
C SER A 169 24.56 -16.30 18.66
N ALA A 170 25.86 -16.59 18.65
CA ALA A 170 26.57 -17.49 19.56
C ALA A 170 26.58 -16.95 20.99
#